data_AF-A0A937G3J6-F1
#
_entry.id   AF-A0A937G3J6-F1
#
_cell.length_a   1.000
_cell.length_b   1.000
_cell.length_c   1.000
_cell.angle_alpha   90.00
_cell.angle_beta   90.00
_cell.angle_gamma   90.00
#
_symmetry.space_group_name_H-M   'P 1'
#
loop_
_entity.id
_entity.type
_entity.pdbx_description
1 polymer ?
#
loop_
_entity_poly.entity_id
_entity_poly.type
_entity_poly.pdbx_seq_one_letter_code
_entity_poly.pdbx_strand_id
1 'polypeptide(L)'
;MQFNSYQRVTNEPNKFLYNGKELEDETGNYDYGWRRYDPATARFTGVDAFADKYFSMSPYQYGANNPIKYVDINGDSLMLFKNGAYVATVDNGKEEITGYNQLSEADEDGNESFTGGYHFGFNDIETDKEGLKSGKMKVELISNSEIESTIDASGANDPKNQDNRYSFIHRESRFQHDGSKGKMDFWASGIIRGDNVLHVARSKAGGAVGYNPSDFGNFMWGMAGRRLWFNLTTLRLGAHYNNMMNGKEDNAWNPSYEHQLLDSKADQRAIINGYNYNYKFQKNAVVLPKG
;
A
#
# COMPACT_ATOMS: atom_id res chain seq x y z
N MET A 1 -32.17 -10.96 -37.58
CA MET A 1 -30.88 -11.51 -37.10
C MET A 1 -30.97 -11.59 -35.60
N GLN A 2 -30.93 -12.80 -35.05
CA GLN A 2 -31.08 -13.06 -33.62
C GLN A 2 -29.68 -13.05 -33.00
N PHE A 3 -29.47 -12.19 -31.99
CA PHE A 3 -28.22 -12.13 -31.25
C PHE A 3 -28.18 -13.30 -30.26
N ASN A 4 -27.28 -14.26 -30.47
CA ASN A 4 -26.99 -15.28 -29.46
C ASN A 4 -26.22 -14.62 -28.30
N SER A 5 -26.87 -14.51 -27.14
CA SER A 5 -26.21 -14.23 -25.88
C SER A 5 -25.45 -15.48 -25.43
N TYR A 6 -24.13 -15.40 -25.38
CA TYR A 6 -23.33 -16.41 -24.68
C TYR A 6 -23.45 -16.15 -23.18
N GLN A 7 -24.35 -16.85 -22.50
CA GLN A 7 -24.21 -17.07 -21.06
C GLN A 7 -23.33 -18.30 -20.84
N ARG A 8 -22.16 -18.09 -20.25
CA ARG A 8 -21.32 -19.18 -19.76
C ARG A 8 -22.00 -19.74 -18.51
N VAL A 9 -22.87 -20.72 -18.67
CA VAL A 9 -23.35 -21.54 -17.55
C VAL A 9 -22.19 -22.48 -17.19
N THR A 10 -21.31 -22.05 -16.29
CA THR A 10 -20.38 -22.97 -15.64
C THR A 10 -21.15 -23.64 -14.51
N ASN A 11 -21.65 -24.86 -14.75
CA ASN A 11 -22.13 -25.78 -13.71
C ASN A 11 -20.96 -26.37 -12.89
N GLU A 12 -19.85 -25.65 -12.77
CA GLU A 12 -18.69 -26.06 -11.98
C GLU A 12 -18.92 -25.58 -10.54
N PRO A 13 -18.95 -26.48 -9.54
CA PRO A 13 -19.09 -26.08 -8.15
C PRO A 13 -17.96 -25.13 -7.76
N ASN A 14 -18.28 -24.06 -7.01
CA ASN A 14 -17.26 -23.13 -6.51
C ASN A 14 -16.34 -23.87 -5.52
N LYS A 15 -15.08 -24.08 -5.91
CA LYS A 15 -14.06 -24.75 -5.09
C LYS A 15 -13.42 -23.85 -4.05
N PHE A 16 -13.55 -22.53 -4.17
CA PHE A 16 -12.99 -21.58 -3.21
C PHE A 16 -14.02 -21.26 -2.14
N LEU A 17 -13.87 -21.89 -0.96
CA LEU A 17 -14.87 -21.83 0.12
C LEU A 17 -14.26 -21.22 1.39
N TYR A 18 -13.87 -22.03 2.37
CA TYR A 18 -13.34 -21.56 3.64
C TYR A 18 -12.06 -20.71 3.45
N ASN A 19 -12.08 -19.48 3.96
CA ASN A 19 -11.02 -18.47 3.84
C ASN A 19 -10.53 -18.20 2.40
N GLY A 20 -11.40 -18.45 1.40
CA GLY A 20 -11.06 -18.28 -0.01
C GLY A 20 -9.98 -19.26 -0.50
N LYS A 21 -9.73 -20.37 0.23
CA LYS A 21 -8.83 -21.44 -0.19
C LYS A 21 -9.58 -22.50 -1.00
N GLU A 22 -8.88 -23.13 -1.93
CA GLU A 22 -9.43 -24.16 -2.80
C GLU A 22 -9.66 -25.45 -1.99
N LEU A 23 -10.86 -26.01 -2.07
CA LEU A 23 -11.20 -27.33 -1.54
C LEU A 23 -10.83 -28.38 -2.59
N GLU A 24 -9.92 -29.29 -2.23
CA GLU A 24 -9.54 -30.42 -3.07
C GLU A 24 -10.63 -31.51 -3.03
N ASP A 25 -11.22 -31.83 -4.19
CA ASP A 25 -12.30 -32.83 -4.30
C ASP A 25 -11.86 -34.25 -3.86
N GLU A 26 -10.58 -34.58 -4.05
CA GLU A 26 -10.03 -35.93 -3.79
C GLU A 26 -9.79 -36.19 -2.30
N THR A 27 -9.44 -35.14 -1.54
CA THR A 27 -9.00 -35.28 -0.15
C THR A 27 -9.95 -34.62 0.85
N GLY A 28 -10.84 -33.72 0.40
CA GLY A 28 -11.71 -32.93 1.27
C GLY A 28 -10.98 -31.86 2.09
N ASN A 29 -9.71 -31.58 1.75
CA ASN A 29 -8.88 -30.61 2.45
C ASN A 29 -8.82 -29.28 1.69
N TYR A 30 -8.56 -28.21 2.43
CA TYR A 30 -8.27 -26.91 1.85
C TYR A 30 -6.79 -26.74 1.56
N ASP A 31 -6.45 -26.27 0.35
CA ASP A 31 -5.08 -25.94 -0.03
C ASP A 31 -4.67 -24.58 0.54
N TYR A 32 -3.80 -24.60 1.56
CA TYR A 32 -3.18 -23.42 2.17
C TYR A 32 -1.73 -23.20 1.68
N GLY A 33 -1.34 -23.84 0.58
CA GLY A 33 0.00 -23.75 -0.01
C GLY A 33 0.94 -24.82 0.53
N TRP A 34 1.71 -24.53 1.59
CA TRP A 34 2.68 -25.50 2.12
C TRP A 34 2.07 -26.64 2.94
N ARG A 35 0.82 -26.47 3.39
CA ARG A 35 0.08 -27.48 4.15
C ARG A 35 -1.34 -27.55 3.64
N ARG A 36 -1.93 -28.75 3.71
CA ARG A 36 -3.37 -28.94 3.52
C ARG A 36 -4.07 -28.87 4.86
N TYR A 37 -5.13 -28.08 4.94
CA TYR A 37 -5.98 -27.94 6.12
C TYR A 37 -7.15 -28.93 6.05
N ASP A 38 -7.26 -29.80 7.05
CA ASP A 38 -8.38 -30.70 7.20
C ASP A 38 -9.49 -30.02 8.03
N PRO A 39 -10.63 -29.68 7.43
CA PRO A 39 -11.73 -29.02 8.13
C PRO A 39 -12.45 -29.95 9.13
N ALA A 40 -12.38 -31.28 8.95
CA ALA A 40 -13.04 -32.24 9.84
C ALA A 40 -12.31 -32.36 11.18
N THR A 41 -10.98 -32.28 11.16
CA THR A 41 -10.15 -32.33 12.38
C THR A 41 -9.71 -30.94 12.87
N ALA A 42 -10.00 -29.89 12.10
CA ALA A 42 -9.58 -28.51 12.33
C ALA A 42 -8.06 -28.38 12.52
N ARG A 43 -7.28 -29.15 11.76
CA ARG A 43 -5.82 -29.24 11.86
C ARG A 43 -5.16 -29.24 10.50
N PHE A 44 -3.89 -28.87 10.47
CA PHE A 44 -3.07 -29.13 9.29
C PHE A 44 -2.68 -30.60 9.23
N THR A 45 -2.68 -31.14 8.02
CA THR A 45 -2.25 -32.53 7.75
C THR A 45 -0.73 -32.70 7.75
N GLY A 46 0.01 -31.59 7.58
CA GLY A 46 1.48 -31.54 7.61
C GLY A 46 2.01 -30.89 8.88
N VAL A 47 3.20 -31.33 9.31
CA VAL A 47 3.97 -30.69 10.39
C VAL A 47 4.31 -29.26 9.97
N ASP A 48 4.13 -28.31 10.88
CA ASP A 48 4.61 -26.94 10.70
C ASP A 48 6.13 -26.95 10.51
N ALA A 49 6.62 -26.36 9.41
CA ALA A 49 8.05 -26.21 9.16
C ALA A 49 8.77 -25.41 10.28
N PHE A 50 8.01 -24.71 11.13
CA PHE A 50 8.48 -23.93 12.26
C PHE A 50 7.94 -24.44 13.59
N ALA A 51 7.57 -25.71 13.68
CA ALA A 51 7.17 -26.36 14.93
C ALA A 51 8.14 -26.07 16.10
N ASP A 52 9.44 -26.02 15.80
CA ASP A 52 10.51 -25.73 16.77
C ASP A 52 10.50 -24.29 17.31
N LYS A 53 9.77 -23.37 16.69
CA LYS A 53 9.60 -22.00 17.23
C LYS A 53 8.39 -21.89 18.16
N TYR A 54 7.46 -22.83 18.05
CA TYR A 54 6.20 -22.85 18.78
C TYR A 54 6.12 -24.08 19.69
N PHE A 55 7.12 -24.29 20.55
CA PHE A 55 7.20 -25.46 21.45
C PHE A 55 5.95 -25.67 22.32
N SER A 56 5.22 -24.60 22.63
CA SER A 56 4.00 -24.65 23.44
C SER A 56 2.74 -24.97 22.63
N MET A 57 2.84 -25.09 21.31
CA MET A 57 1.72 -25.36 20.41
C MET A 57 1.93 -26.66 19.63
N SER A 58 0.84 -27.30 19.24
CA SER A 58 0.92 -28.48 18.40
C SER A 58 1.50 -28.11 17.03
N PRO A 59 2.43 -28.90 16.46
CA PRO A 59 2.93 -28.72 15.08
C PRO A 59 1.83 -28.80 14.00
N TYR A 60 0.63 -29.24 14.38
CA TYR A 60 -0.52 -29.39 13.49
C TYR A 60 -1.64 -28.37 13.76
N GLN A 61 -1.38 -27.38 14.63
CA GLN A 61 -2.38 -26.41 15.07
C GLN A 61 -2.78 -25.46 13.92
N TYR A 62 -4.06 -25.08 13.90
CA TYR A 62 -4.58 -24.06 13.00
C TYR A 62 -5.02 -22.82 13.79
N GLY A 63 -4.57 -21.63 13.37
CA GLY A 63 -5.01 -20.34 13.93
C GLY A 63 -4.77 -20.17 15.44
N ALA A 64 -3.69 -20.72 15.99
CA ALA A 64 -3.38 -20.81 17.43
C ALA A 64 -4.54 -21.39 18.28
N ASN A 65 -5.30 -22.34 17.72
CA ASN A 65 -6.56 -22.87 18.28
C ASN A 65 -7.67 -21.83 18.47
N ASN A 66 -7.56 -20.66 17.84
CA ASN A 66 -8.60 -19.64 17.80
C ASN A 66 -8.85 -19.20 16.35
N PRO A 67 -9.54 -20.04 15.55
CA PRO A 67 -9.79 -19.79 14.12
C PRO A 67 -10.79 -18.67 13.85
N ILE A 68 -11.44 -18.14 14.89
CA ILE A 68 -12.27 -16.93 14.84
C ILE A 68 -11.37 -15.68 14.83
N LYS A 69 -10.25 -15.72 15.58
CA LYS A 69 -9.34 -14.61 15.76
C LYS A 69 -8.15 -14.63 14.79
N TYR A 70 -7.69 -15.80 14.39
CA TYR A 70 -6.48 -15.96 13.58
C TYR A 70 -6.75 -16.85 12.37
N VAL A 71 -6.48 -16.31 11.18
CA VAL A 71 -6.44 -17.05 9.92
C VAL A 71 -4.96 -17.21 9.55
N ASP A 72 -4.49 -18.44 9.36
CA ASP A 72 -3.15 -18.69 8.80
C ASP A 72 -3.23 -18.47 7.29
N ILE A 73 -2.79 -17.31 6.82
CA ILE A 73 -3.09 -16.86 5.46
C ILE A 73 -2.11 -17.44 4.44
N ASN A 74 -0.80 -17.53 4.74
CA ASN A 74 0.25 -17.97 3.81
C ASN A 74 1.63 -18.20 4.45
N GLY A 75 1.73 -18.56 5.74
CA GLY A 75 2.99 -19.01 6.36
C GLY A 75 4.20 -18.05 6.23
N ASP A 76 3.96 -16.74 6.23
CA ASP A 76 4.94 -15.67 6.10
C ASP A 76 4.78 -14.66 7.25
N SER A 77 5.78 -13.81 7.43
CA SER A 77 5.81 -12.91 8.58
C SER A 77 4.90 -11.72 8.33
N LEU A 78 3.94 -11.48 9.24
CA LEU A 78 2.85 -10.51 9.09
C LEU A 78 2.69 -9.65 10.33
N MET A 79 2.66 -8.33 10.15
CA MET A 79 2.23 -7.39 11.18
C MET A 79 0.71 -7.26 11.14
N LEU A 80 0.05 -7.56 12.25
CA LEU A 80 -1.38 -7.47 12.43
C LEU A 80 -1.74 -6.11 13.02
N PHE A 81 -2.70 -5.44 12.39
CA PHE A 81 -3.29 -4.21 12.85
C PHE A 81 -4.79 -4.39 13.04
N LYS A 82 -5.35 -3.70 14.05
CA LYS A 82 -6.78 -3.61 14.30
C LYS A 82 -7.16 -2.13 14.35
N ASN A 83 -8.05 -1.71 13.46
CA ASN A 83 -8.46 -0.31 13.33
C ASN A 83 -7.25 0.64 13.24
N GLY A 84 -6.23 0.24 12.47
CA GLY A 84 -4.99 1.00 12.30
C GLY A 84 -3.98 0.90 13.44
N ALA A 85 -4.34 0.35 14.60
CA ALA A 85 -3.41 0.15 15.71
C ALA A 85 -2.66 -1.19 15.58
N TYR A 86 -1.35 -1.19 15.85
CA TYR A 86 -0.57 -2.41 15.87
C TYR A 86 -1.02 -3.35 17.00
N VAL A 87 -1.17 -4.63 16.69
CA VAL A 87 -1.64 -5.66 17.64
C VAL A 87 -0.54 -6.69 17.91
N ALA A 88 0.03 -7.26 16.85
CA ALA A 88 1.00 -8.33 16.96
C ALA A 88 1.83 -8.47 15.69
N THR A 89 2.97 -9.15 15.78
CA THR A 89 3.70 -9.67 14.62
C THR A 89 3.63 -11.18 14.70
N VAL A 90 3.19 -11.81 13.63
CA VAL A 90 3.35 -13.26 13.40
C VAL A 90 4.59 -13.40 12.52
N ASP A 91 5.57 -14.21 12.92
CA ASP A 91 6.82 -14.34 12.17
C ASP A 91 7.17 -15.81 11.98
N ASN A 92 7.15 -16.25 10.74
CA ASN A 92 7.46 -17.63 10.37
C ASN A 92 8.89 -17.77 9.84
N GLY A 93 9.79 -16.81 10.07
CA GLY A 93 11.21 -16.91 9.71
C GLY A 93 11.54 -16.66 8.24
N LYS A 94 10.65 -16.01 7.50
CA LYS A 94 10.96 -15.47 6.17
C LYS A 94 11.49 -14.04 6.30
N GLU A 95 12.27 -13.61 5.31
CA GLU A 95 12.87 -12.27 5.32
C GLU A 95 11.86 -11.14 5.05
N GLU A 96 10.76 -11.44 4.33
CA GLU A 96 9.78 -10.43 3.97
C GLU A 96 8.65 -10.34 5.01
N ILE A 97 8.52 -9.17 5.64
CA ILE A 97 7.43 -8.85 6.58
C ILE A 97 6.45 -7.94 5.86
N THR A 98 5.18 -8.35 5.78
CA THR A 98 4.08 -7.55 5.23
C THR A 98 3.11 -7.11 6.34
N GLY A 99 2.15 -6.23 6.02
CA GLY A 99 1.14 -5.76 6.96
C GLY A 99 -0.27 -6.24 6.61
N TYR A 100 -1.08 -6.54 7.62
CA TYR A 100 -2.52 -6.83 7.49
C TYR A 100 -3.34 -5.97 8.44
N ASN A 101 -4.16 -5.08 7.90
CA ASN A 101 -5.07 -4.23 8.68
C ASN A 101 -6.46 -4.84 8.71
N GLN A 102 -6.88 -5.30 9.89
CA GLN A 102 -8.24 -5.77 10.15
C GLN A 102 -9.10 -4.58 10.57
N LEU A 103 -10.17 -4.34 9.82
CA LEU A 103 -11.18 -3.36 10.17
C LEU A 103 -12.22 -4.04 11.07
N SER A 104 -12.62 -3.36 12.14
CA SER A 104 -13.65 -3.82 13.06
C SER A 104 -14.56 -2.67 13.47
N GLU A 105 -15.86 -2.93 13.44
CA GLU A 105 -16.91 -2.03 13.92
C GLU A 105 -17.54 -2.63 15.16
N ALA A 106 -17.62 -1.86 16.25
CA ALA A 106 -18.35 -2.26 17.44
C ALA A 106 -19.80 -1.76 17.34
N ASP A 107 -20.77 -2.62 17.65
CA ASP A 107 -22.15 -2.20 17.84
C ASP A 107 -22.35 -1.46 19.18
N GLU A 108 -23.56 -0.94 19.41
CA GLU A 108 -23.90 -0.18 20.64
C GLU A 108 -23.76 -1.02 21.93
N ASP A 109 -23.82 -2.35 21.81
CA ASP A 109 -23.67 -3.31 22.90
C ASP A 109 -22.20 -3.73 23.10
N GLY A 110 -21.27 -3.23 22.28
CA GLY A 110 -19.84 -3.52 22.33
C GLY A 110 -19.43 -4.81 21.64
N ASN A 111 -20.31 -5.46 20.86
CA ASN A 111 -19.94 -6.59 20.04
C ASN A 111 -19.20 -6.10 18.79
N GLU A 112 -18.04 -6.68 18.53
CA GLU A 112 -17.23 -6.33 17.37
C GLU A 112 -17.58 -7.21 16.17
N SER A 113 -17.97 -6.57 15.07
CA SER A 113 -18.02 -7.18 13.76
C SER A 113 -16.73 -6.88 13.00
N PHE A 114 -16.11 -7.91 12.43
CA PHE A 114 -14.91 -7.75 11.62
C PHE A 114 -15.31 -7.60 10.17
N THR A 115 -14.97 -6.46 9.57
CA THR A 115 -15.02 -6.34 8.11
C THR A 115 -13.69 -6.87 7.56
N GLY A 116 -13.72 -7.49 6.37
CA GLY A 116 -12.54 -8.16 5.81
C GLY A 116 -11.28 -7.29 5.87
N GLY A 117 -10.13 -7.88 6.22
CA GLY A 117 -8.88 -7.14 6.36
C GLY A 117 -8.06 -7.03 5.08
N TYR A 118 -7.00 -6.22 5.14
CA TYR A 118 -6.26 -5.77 3.96
C TYR A 118 -4.77 -6.04 4.09
N HIS A 119 -4.20 -6.76 3.12
CA HIS A 119 -2.75 -6.97 3.01
C HIS A 119 -2.08 -5.81 2.27
N PHE A 120 -0.92 -5.38 2.75
CA PHE A 120 -0.09 -4.37 2.11
C PHE A 120 1.41 -4.63 2.35
N GLY A 121 2.24 -4.22 1.39
CA GLY A 121 3.70 -4.18 1.55
C GLY A 121 4.18 -2.83 2.10
N PHE A 122 5.40 -2.77 2.61
CA PHE A 122 6.02 -1.51 3.07
C PHE A 122 6.87 -0.88 1.96
N ASN A 123 6.78 0.44 1.79
CA ASN A 123 7.69 1.16 0.91
C ASN A 123 9.12 1.17 1.49
N ASP A 124 9.22 1.45 2.80
CA ASP A 124 10.45 1.31 3.59
C ASP A 124 10.26 0.29 4.71
N ILE A 125 10.79 -0.92 4.51
CA ILE A 125 10.62 -2.03 5.45
C ILE A 125 11.28 -1.73 6.81
N GLU A 126 12.39 -1.00 6.85
CA GLU A 126 13.17 -0.84 8.07
C GLU A 126 12.55 0.23 8.97
N THR A 127 12.32 1.42 8.43
CA THR A 127 11.85 2.56 9.22
C THR A 127 10.36 2.47 9.54
N ASP A 128 9.52 2.09 8.56
CA ASP A 128 8.06 2.00 8.76
C ASP A 128 7.72 0.93 9.82
N LYS A 129 8.46 -0.19 9.81
CA LYS A 129 8.29 -1.29 10.77
C LYS A 129 8.62 -0.85 12.19
N GLU A 130 9.74 -0.17 12.41
CA GLU A 130 10.12 0.30 13.74
C GLU A 130 9.16 1.36 14.27
N GLY A 131 8.67 2.25 13.40
CA GLY A 131 7.63 3.23 13.73
C GLY A 131 6.32 2.57 14.20
N LEU A 132 5.88 1.52 13.50
CA LEU A 132 4.67 0.78 13.85
C LEU A 132 4.84 -0.10 15.10
N LYS A 133 5.97 -0.80 15.23
CA LYS A 133 6.25 -1.66 16.40
C LYS A 133 6.38 -0.86 17.69
N SER A 134 6.96 0.33 17.61
CA SER A 134 7.09 1.23 18.76
C SER A 134 5.78 1.95 19.12
N GLY A 135 4.70 1.76 18.34
CA GLY A 135 3.42 2.44 18.53
C GLY A 135 3.45 3.92 18.18
N LYS A 136 4.56 4.41 17.59
CA LYS A 136 4.70 5.79 17.13
C LYS A 136 3.89 6.05 15.87
N MET A 137 3.59 5.01 15.09
CA MET A 137 2.80 5.11 13.88
C MET A 137 1.53 4.26 13.95
N LYS A 138 0.49 4.72 13.25
CA LYS A 138 -0.76 3.97 13.01
C LYS A 138 -0.96 3.77 11.51
N VAL A 139 -1.66 2.72 11.12
CA VAL A 139 -2.01 2.46 9.71
C VAL A 139 -3.31 3.16 9.35
N GLU A 140 -3.31 3.88 8.25
CA GLU A 140 -4.51 4.50 7.68
C GLU A 140 -4.67 4.10 6.21
N LEU A 141 -5.87 3.64 5.86
CA LEU A 141 -6.22 3.33 4.47
C LEU A 141 -6.67 4.62 3.77
N ILE A 142 -6.05 4.93 2.63
CA ILE A 142 -6.47 6.07 1.81
C ILE A 142 -7.24 5.56 0.59
N SER A 143 -8.40 6.17 0.34
CA SER A 143 -9.20 5.84 -0.83
C SER A 143 -8.58 6.38 -2.12
N ASN A 144 -8.86 5.71 -3.24
CA ASN A 144 -8.47 6.21 -4.57
C ASN A 144 -9.09 7.58 -4.89
N SER A 145 -10.30 7.86 -4.39
CA SER A 145 -10.97 9.16 -4.55
C SER A 145 -10.23 10.28 -3.84
N GLU A 146 -9.72 10.02 -2.62
CA GLU A 146 -8.91 11.00 -1.88
C GLU A 146 -7.59 11.27 -2.63
N ILE A 147 -6.89 10.22 -3.08
CA ILE A 147 -5.66 10.40 -3.86
C ILE A 147 -5.92 11.27 -5.10
N GLU A 148 -6.94 10.94 -5.92
CA GLU A 148 -7.22 11.69 -7.14
C GLU A 148 -7.68 13.13 -6.84
N SER A 149 -8.48 13.36 -5.78
CA SER A 149 -8.93 14.71 -5.43
C SER A 149 -7.78 15.62 -5.00
N THR A 150 -6.75 15.09 -4.34
CA THR A 150 -5.54 15.86 -4.03
C THR A 150 -4.69 16.14 -5.26
N ILE A 151 -4.61 15.21 -6.21
CA ILE A 151 -3.94 15.48 -7.49
C ILE A 151 -4.69 16.57 -8.27
N ASP A 152 -6.02 16.56 -8.27
CA ASP A 152 -6.82 17.63 -8.87
C ASP A 152 -6.60 18.97 -8.16
N ALA A 153 -6.64 18.99 -6.83
CA ALA A 153 -6.41 20.18 -6.02
C ALA A 153 -5.01 20.77 -6.20
N SER A 154 -4.01 19.92 -6.48
CA SER A 154 -2.65 20.37 -6.79
C SER A 154 -2.59 21.20 -8.08
N GLY A 155 -3.55 21.00 -8.99
CA GLY A 155 -3.55 21.62 -10.32
C GLY A 155 -2.78 20.84 -11.38
N ALA A 156 -2.28 19.64 -11.06
CA ALA A 156 -1.51 18.81 -11.99
C ALA A 156 -2.34 18.27 -13.18
N ASN A 157 -3.66 18.18 -13.03
CA ASN A 157 -4.58 17.81 -14.11
C ASN A 157 -5.10 19.01 -14.93
N ASP A 158 -4.75 20.26 -14.58
CA ASP A 158 -5.15 21.45 -15.35
C ASP A 158 -4.32 21.59 -16.63
N PRO A 159 -4.95 21.61 -17.83
CA PRO A 159 -4.26 21.79 -19.10
C PRO A 159 -3.35 23.04 -19.15
N LYS A 160 -3.75 24.15 -18.52
CA LYS A 160 -2.95 25.39 -18.51
C LYS A 160 -1.62 25.21 -17.79
N ASN A 161 -1.61 24.36 -16.75
CA ASN A 161 -0.42 24.02 -16.00
C ASN A 161 0.44 23.01 -16.77
N GLN A 162 -0.15 22.12 -17.57
CA GLN A 162 0.57 21.20 -18.46
C GLN A 162 1.34 21.94 -19.57
N ASP A 163 0.73 22.97 -20.16
CA ASP A 163 1.36 23.83 -21.17
C ASP A 163 2.56 24.59 -20.60
N ASN A 164 2.50 25.00 -19.33
CA ASN A 164 3.56 25.73 -18.62
C ASN A 164 4.26 24.89 -17.53
N ARG A 165 4.33 23.57 -17.71
CA ARG A 165 4.69 22.60 -16.67
C ARG A 165 5.97 22.89 -15.90
N TYR A 166 7.03 23.38 -16.57
CA TYR A 166 8.31 23.68 -15.93
C TYR A 166 8.22 24.88 -14.98
N SER A 167 7.53 25.94 -15.40
CA SER A 167 7.31 27.13 -14.57
C SER A 167 6.34 26.82 -13.43
N PHE A 168 5.30 26.04 -13.72
CA PHE A 168 4.32 25.58 -12.73
C PHE A 168 5.00 24.75 -11.63
N ILE A 169 5.72 23.69 -12.00
CA ILE A 169 6.35 22.80 -11.02
C ILE A 169 7.42 23.57 -10.22
N HIS A 170 8.21 24.44 -10.84
CA HIS A 170 9.20 25.24 -10.13
C HIS A 170 8.57 26.14 -9.06
N ARG A 171 7.43 26.77 -9.38
CA ARG A 171 6.71 27.65 -8.45
C ARG A 171 6.00 26.87 -7.36
N GLU A 172 5.30 25.79 -7.70
CA GLU A 172 4.41 25.08 -6.79
C GLU A 172 5.13 24.01 -5.94
N SER A 173 6.40 23.72 -6.20
CA SER A 173 7.19 22.76 -5.40
C SER A 173 7.97 23.42 -4.24
N ARG A 174 7.80 24.72 -4.03
CA ARG A 174 8.53 25.53 -3.04
C ARG A 174 7.57 26.20 -2.07
N PHE A 175 8.07 26.63 -0.92
CA PHE A 175 7.41 27.66 -0.11
C PHE A 175 7.30 28.95 -0.92
N GLN A 176 6.11 29.54 -0.95
CA GLN A 176 5.88 30.83 -1.55
C GLN A 176 6.35 31.95 -0.61
N HIS A 177 6.70 33.11 -1.18
CA HIS A 177 7.18 34.27 -0.41
C HIS A 177 6.16 34.82 0.61
N ASP A 178 4.88 34.50 0.46
CA ASP A 178 3.81 34.88 1.39
C ASP A 178 3.63 33.88 2.55
N GLY A 179 4.51 32.87 2.65
CA GLY A 179 4.45 31.81 3.64
C GLY A 179 3.45 30.71 3.31
N SER A 180 2.73 30.80 2.19
CA SER A 180 1.89 29.70 1.70
C SER A 180 2.74 28.59 1.09
N LYS A 181 2.33 27.35 1.29
CA LYS A 181 2.99 26.20 0.67
C LYS A 181 2.51 26.04 -0.77
N GLY A 182 3.44 25.77 -1.68
CA GLY A 182 3.11 25.48 -3.06
C GLY A 182 2.25 24.21 -3.19
N LYS A 183 1.38 24.17 -4.21
CA LYS A 183 0.38 23.10 -4.34
C LYS A 183 0.94 21.72 -4.70
N MET A 184 2.23 21.64 -5.05
CA MET A 184 2.94 20.40 -5.35
C MET A 184 3.78 19.91 -4.17
N ASP A 185 3.81 20.65 -3.05
CA ASP A 185 4.29 20.14 -1.76
C ASP A 185 3.20 19.27 -1.12
N PHE A 186 3.17 18.00 -1.52
CA PHE A 186 2.15 17.08 -1.08
C PHE A 186 2.21 16.74 0.41
N TRP A 187 3.36 16.94 1.07
CA TRP A 187 3.50 16.73 2.52
C TRP A 187 2.43 17.51 3.32
N ALA A 188 2.00 18.67 2.81
CA ALA A 188 0.99 19.52 3.43
C ALA A 188 -0.44 19.38 2.87
N SER A 189 -0.72 18.35 2.06
CA SER A 189 -1.96 18.23 1.29
C SER A 189 -3.22 17.82 2.08
N GLY A 190 -3.15 17.76 3.42
CA GLY A 190 -4.27 17.41 4.30
C GLY A 190 -4.70 15.93 4.29
N ILE A 191 -4.41 15.20 3.21
CA ILE A 191 -4.49 13.72 3.16
C ILE A 191 -3.38 13.09 3.99
N ILE A 192 -2.21 13.73 4.02
CA ILE A 192 -1.11 13.30 4.87
C ILE A 192 -1.45 13.73 6.30
N ARG A 193 -1.89 12.76 7.11
CA ARG A 193 -2.42 12.99 8.44
C ARG A 193 -1.32 12.83 9.48
N GLY A 194 -0.54 13.89 9.67
CA GLY A 194 0.44 13.99 10.75
C GLY A 194 1.63 13.05 10.63
N ASP A 195 2.64 13.29 11.46
CA ASP A 195 3.96 12.64 11.35
C ASP A 195 3.97 11.14 11.73
N ASN A 196 2.82 10.62 12.18
CA ASN A 196 2.68 9.36 12.90
C ASN A 196 1.70 8.39 12.20
N VAL A 197 1.59 8.46 10.88
CA VAL A 197 0.67 7.61 10.11
C VAL A 197 1.38 6.94 8.93
N LEU A 198 1.13 5.64 8.79
CA LEU A 198 1.45 4.87 7.59
C LEU A 198 0.24 4.85 6.66
N HIS A 199 0.36 5.59 5.57
CA HIS A 199 -0.67 5.74 4.55
C HIS A 199 -0.63 4.59 3.56
N VAL A 200 -1.69 3.78 3.50
CA VAL A 200 -1.78 2.61 2.62
C VAL A 200 -2.61 2.95 1.38
N ALA A 201 -1.95 2.96 0.23
CA ALA A 201 -2.57 3.22 -1.08
C ALA A 201 -2.81 1.91 -1.86
N ARG A 202 -4.00 1.77 -2.44
CA ARG A 202 -4.42 0.55 -3.17
C ARG A 202 -4.54 0.79 -4.67
N SER A 203 -3.76 0.04 -5.45
CA SER A 203 -3.89 0.08 -6.90
C SER A 203 -5.17 -0.62 -7.39
N LYS A 204 -5.77 -0.05 -8.44
CA LYS A 204 -6.84 -0.64 -9.27
C LYS A 204 -6.42 -1.97 -9.90
N ALA A 205 -5.12 -2.19 -10.13
CA ALA A 205 -4.61 -3.45 -10.68
C ALA A 205 -4.48 -4.57 -9.63
N GLY A 206 -4.73 -4.28 -8.35
CA GLY A 206 -4.44 -5.16 -7.22
C GLY A 206 -3.14 -4.77 -6.53
N GLY A 207 -3.03 -5.15 -5.24
CA GLY A 207 -1.91 -4.78 -4.38
C GLY A 207 -2.10 -3.44 -3.65
N ALA A 208 -1.46 -3.34 -2.48
CA ALA A 208 -1.42 -2.14 -1.67
C ALA A 208 -0.02 -1.96 -1.08
N VAL A 209 0.39 -0.70 -0.92
CA VAL A 209 1.68 -0.33 -0.35
C VAL A 209 1.46 0.76 0.69
N GLY A 210 2.07 0.59 1.86
CA GLY A 210 2.14 1.56 2.94
C GLY A 210 3.32 2.49 2.77
N TYR A 211 3.10 3.78 3.01
CA TYR A 211 4.08 4.85 2.92
C TYR A 211 4.01 5.69 4.20
N ASN A 212 5.13 5.99 4.82
CA ASN A 212 5.17 7.06 5.83
C ASN A 212 4.83 8.42 5.19
N PRO A 213 4.62 9.49 5.96
CA PRO A 213 4.21 10.79 5.44
C PRO A 213 5.14 11.36 4.36
N SER A 214 6.45 11.18 4.50
CA SER A 214 7.45 11.70 3.54
C SER A 214 7.40 10.90 2.23
N ASP A 215 7.43 9.58 2.34
CA ASP A 215 7.30 8.68 1.20
C ASP A 215 5.97 8.85 0.47
N PHE A 216 4.87 9.11 1.18
CA PHE A 216 3.57 9.35 0.56
C PHE A 216 3.57 10.67 -0.23
N GLY A 217 4.23 11.70 0.27
CA GLY A 217 4.47 12.94 -0.49
C GLY A 217 5.23 12.67 -1.80
N ASN A 218 6.27 11.84 -1.74
CA ASN A 218 7.06 11.41 -2.90
C ASN A 218 6.24 10.54 -3.89
N PHE A 219 5.36 9.69 -3.38
CA PHE A 219 4.37 8.97 -4.17
C PHE A 219 3.44 9.94 -4.94
N MET A 220 2.88 10.94 -4.24
CA MET A 220 2.02 11.95 -4.87
C MET A 220 2.78 12.80 -5.89
N TRP A 221 4.04 13.14 -5.62
CA TRP A 221 4.94 13.82 -6.55
C TRP A 221 5.10 13.06 -7.87
N GLY A 222 5.40 11.77 -7.79
CA GLY A 222 5.52 10.92 -8.98
C GLY A 222 4.23 10.87 -9.80
N MET A 223 3.08 10.79 -9.13
CA MET A 223 1.77 10.78 -9.77
C MET A 223 1.45 12.13 -10.45
N ALA A 224 1.61 13.24 -9.74
CA ALA A 224 1.32 14.59 -10.23
C ALA A 224 2.25 15.00 -11.36
N GLY A 225 3.55 14.75 -11.22
CA GLY A 225 4.55 15.03 -12.25
C GLY A 225 4.25 14.30 -13.56
N ARG A 226 3.72 13.08 -13.48
CA ARG A 226 3.27 12.35 -14.65
C ARG A 226 2.03 12.98 -15.31
N ARG A 227 1.09 13.49 -14.52
CA ARG A 227 -0.08 14.24 -15.04
C ARG A 227 0.35 15.53 -15.76
N LEU A 228 1.46 16.12 -15.32
CA LEU A 228 2.15 17.24 -15.96
C LEU A 228 3.04 16.82 -17.16
N TRP A 229 2.98 15.57 -17.61
CA TRP A 229 3.75 15.00 -18.73
C TRP A 229 5.27 15.01 -18.57
N PHE A 230 5.76 15.06 -17.32
CA PHE A 230 7.16 14.78 -17.08
C PHE A 230 7.44 13.27 -17.23
N ASN A 231 8.63 12.95 -17.73
CA ASN A 231 9.12 11.58 -17.69
C ASN A 231 9.68 11.26 -16.29
N LEU A 232 9.74 9.97 -15.97
CA LEU A 232 10.18 9.48 -14.67
C LEU A 232 11.60 9.94 -14.30
N THR A 233 12.53 10.00 -15.25
CA THR A 233 13.90 10.46 -15.00
C THR A 233 13.92 11.91 -14.53
N THR A 234 13.16 12.80 -15.17
CA THR A 234 13.04 14.21 -14.76
C THR A 234 12.48 14.33 -13.34
N LEU A 235 11.47 13.53 -12.98
CA LEU A 235 10.86 13.59 -11.65
C LEU A 235 11.79 13.09 -10.55
N ARG A 236 12.55 12.02 -10.83
CA ARG A 236 13.55 11.47 -9.90
C ARG A 236 14.72 12.43 -9.66
N LEU A 237 15.22 13.06 -10.71
CA LEU A 237 16.26 14.10 -10.61
C LEU A 237 15.72 15.37 -9.94
N GLY A 238 14.47 15.74 -10.24
CA GLY A 238 13.80 16.88 -9.63
C GLY A 238 13.63 16.74 -8.13
N ALA A 239 13.29 15.55 -7.64
CA ALA A 239 13.17 15.26 -6.21
C ALA A 239 14.52 15.40 -5.48
N HIS A 240 15.60 14.83 -6.05
CA HIS A 240 16.96 15.02 -5.52
C HIS A 240 17.34 16.51 -5.44
N TYR A 241 17.02 17.28 -6.48
CA TYR A 241 17.30 18.72 -6.49
C TYR A 241 16.46 19.50 -5.47
N ASN A 242 15.20 19.11 -5.28
CA ASN A 242 14.30 19.73 -4.30
C ASN A 242 14.81 19.52 -2.88
N ASN A 243 15.21 18.29 -2.53
CA ASN A 243 15.79 17.97 -1.23
C ASN A 243 17.12 18.71 -1.01
N MET A 244 17.95 18.82 -2.04
CA MET A 244 19.22 19.55 -1.97
C MET A 244 19.06 21.06 -1.73
N MET A 245 18.03 21.68 -2.28
CA MET A 245 17.85 23.14 -2.22
C MET A 245 16.96 23.58 -1.08
N ASN A 246 15.90 22.84 -0.78
CA ASN A 246 14.89 23.23 0.20
C ASN A 246 15.04 22.46 1.52
N GLY A 247 15.68 21.30 1.54
CA GLY A 247 15.84 20.49 2.75
C GLY A 247 16.61 21.18 3.89
N LYS A 248 17.46 22.16 3.55
CA LYS A 248 18.17 23.04 4.51
C LYS A 248 17.31 24.19 5.05
N GLU A 249 16.45 24.76 4.21
CA GLU A 249 15.55 25.87 4.59
C GLU A 249 14.36 25.34 5.41
N ASP A 250 13.79 24.19 5.00
CA ASP A 250 12.64 23.55 5.64
C ASP A 250 13.00 22.94 7.01
N ASN A 251 14.25 22.50 7.21
CA ASN A 251 14.73 21.93 8.47
C ASN A 251 15.65 22.87 9.26
N ALA A 252 15.63 24.17 8.96
CA ALA A 252 16.45 25.18 9.64
C ALA A 252 16.20 25.25 11.17
N TRP A 253 15.06 24.73 11.65
CA TRP A 253 14.72 24.59 13.06
C TRP A 253 15.49 23.46 13.79
N ASN A 254 15.99 22.45 13.07
CA ASN A 254 16.73 21.33 13.64
C ASN A 254 18.24 21.45 13.36
N PRO A 255 19.05 21.99 14.30
CA PRO A 255 20.48 22.19 14.10
C PRO A 255 21.29 20.89 13.98
N SER A 256 20.69 19.72 14.28
CA SER A 256 21.31 18.40 14.13
C SER A 256 20.98 17.72 12.79
N TYR A 257 20.25 18.39 11.89
CA TYR A 257 19.88 17.84 10.59
C TYR A 257 21.10 17.76 9.66
N GLU A 258 21.61 16.54 9.43
CA GLU A 258 22.62 16.29 8.41
C GLU A 258 21.97 16.26 7.02
N HIS A 259 22.31 17.27 6.21
CA HIS A 259 21.76 17.46 4.89
C HIS A 259 22.24 16.37 3.92
N GLN A 260 21.33 15.50 3.47
CA GLN A 260 21.63 14.48 2.48
C GLN A 260 21.52 15.08 1.07
N LEU A 261 22.53 14.87 0.22
CA LEU A 261 22.55 15.40 -1.15
C LEU A 261 21.57 14.70 -2.10
N LEU A 262 21.13 13.49 -1.75
CA LEU A 262 20.26 12.65 -2.55
C LEU A 262 19.17 12.05 -1.66
N ASP A 263 17.94 12.05 -2.16
CA ASP A 263 16.84 11.25 -1.60
C ASP A 263 17.22 9.79 -1.34
N SER A 264 16.55 9.21 -0.34
CA SER A 264 16.72 7.81 0.00
C SER A 264 16.23 6.88 -1.10
N LYS A 265 16.59 5.59 -1.00
CA LYS A 265 16.06 4.56 -1.91
C LYS A 265 14.55 4.37 -1.77
N ALA A 266 13.99 4.63 -0.58
CA ALA A 266 12.56 4.53 -0.30
C ALA A 266 11.80 5.66 -1.00
N ASP A 267 12.29 6.90 -0.90
CA ASP A 267 11.72 8.06 -1.58
C ASP A 267 11.66 7.87 -3.09
N GLN A 268 12.78 7.43 -3.68
CA GLN A 268 12.87 7.18 -5.12
C GLN A 268 11.94 6.05 -5.56
N ARG A 269 11.73 5.03 -4.72
CA ARG A 269 10.74 3.96 -4.96
C ARG A 269 9.32 4.49 -4.89
N ALA A 270 9.01 5.36 -3.92
CA ALA A 270 7.71 5.99 -3.81
C ALA A 270 7.37 6.81 -5.06
N ILE A 271 8.31 7.60 -5.59
CA ILE A 271 8.15 8.34 -6.85
C ILE A 271 7.82 7.39 -8.01
N ILE A 272 8.53 6.26 -8.12
CA ILE A 272 8.30 5.27 -9.17
C ILE A 272 6.91 4.64 -9.02
N ASN A 273 6.51 4.29 -7.79
CA ASN A 273 5.20 3.72 -7.52
C ASN A 273 4.08 4.69 -7.87
N GLY A 274 4.23 5.96 -7.49
CA GLY A 274 3.30 7.05 -7.81
C GLY A 274 3.18 7.31 -9.30
N TYR A 275 4.31 7.36 -10.02
CA TYR A 275 4.32 7.51 -11.47
C TYR A 275 3.54 6.39 -12.17
N ASN A 276 3.67 5.15 -11.70
CA ASN A 276 2.98 4.02 -12.30
C ASN A 276 1.57 3.78 -11.73
N TYR A 277 1.15 4.57 -10.74
CA TYR A 277 -0.08 4.32 -9.99
C TYR A 277 -1.31 4.41 -10.88
N ASN A 278 -2.03 3.29 -10.99
CA ASN A 278 -3.30 3.17 -11.74
C ASN A 278 -3.24 3.62 -13.19
N TYR A 279 -2.03 3.78 -13.75
CA TYR A 279 -1.87 4.19 -15.11
C TYR A 279 -1.91 2.95 -16.03
N LYS A 280 -3.01 2.81 -16.78
CA LYS A 280 -3.02 1.94 -17.95
C LYS A 280 -2.17 2.61 -19.02
N PHE A 281 -1.16 1.91 -19.56
CA PHE A 281 -0.54 2.30 -20.82
C PHE A 281 -1.66 2.47 -21.86
N GLN A 282 -2.08 3.71 -22.10
CA GLN A 282 -2.80 4.03 -23.32
C GLN A 282 -1.76 3.85 -24.42
N LYS A 283 -1.75 2.67 -25.06
CA LYS A 283 -1.22 2.56 -26.42
C LYS A 283 -1.99 3.60 -27.22
N ASN A 284 -1.40 4.77 -27.41
CA ASN A 284 -1.79 5.67 -28.47
C ASN A 284 -1.72 4.84 -29.74
N ALA A 285 -2.89 4.45 -30.26
CA ALA A 285 -2.99 4.04 -31.64
C ALA A 285 -2.56 5.27 -32.43
N VAL A 286 -1.29 5.28 -32.83
CA VAL A 286 -0.81 6.15 -33.89
C VAL A 286 -1.65 5.78 -35.10
N VAL A 287 -2.70 6.55 -35.35
CA VAL A 287 -3.36 6.54 -36.64
C VAL A 287 -2.35 7.19 -37.59
N LEU A 288 -1.56 6.34 -38.25
CA LEU A 288 -0.76 6.79 -39.38
C LEU A 288 -1.75 7.32 -40.44
N PRO A 289 -1.50 8.49 -41.03
CA PRO A 289 -2.32 8.99 -42.12
C PRO A 289 -2.27 7.96 -43.25
N LYS A 290 -3.45 7.52 -43.70
CA LYS A 290 -3.56 6.77 -44.94
C LYS A 290 -3.14 7.72 -46.06
N GLY A 291 -2.03 7.39 -46.71
CA GLY A 291 -1.69 7.95 -48.03
C GLY A 291 -2.71 7.53 -49.08
#